data_AF-A0A267DCB8-F1
#
_entry.id   AF-A0A267DCB8-F1
#
_cell.length_a   1.000
_cell.length_b   1.000
_cell.length_c   1.000
_cell.angle_alpha   90.00
_cell.angle_beta   90.00
_cell.angle_gamma   90.00
#
_symmetry.space_group_name_H-M   'P 1'
#
loop_
_entity.id
_entity.type
_entity.pdbx_description
1 polymer ?
#
loop_
_entity_poly.entity_id
_entity_poly.type
_entity_poly.pdbx_seq_one_letter_code
_entity_poly.pdbx_strand_id
1 'polypeptide(L)'
;MSQKGGPLDSLLVWIESFLSDGTQLQYEDLMEKKYLFNALQQIDPRPLWSEPIDECLDQASQLHNASILYVQLLTCYAETLNQTVLLPMLDLNAYVNYEEDLAASQLEMHRLLMLFLGIAIQCKRKDEFIAAMETLPDEIQEDIMENYRTLAQHLVRLDAAEARTGGAGLRKCCNDRLDCFKKYSEAVEE
;
A
#
# COMPACT_ATOMS: atom_id res chain seq x y z
N MET A 1 2.31 25.31 8.36
CA MET A 1 3.75 25.03 8.24
C MET A 1 3.90 23.53 8.48
N SER A 2 3.77 22.71 7.43
CA SER A 2 3.95 21.26 7.56
C SER A 2 5.41 21.02 7.93
N GLN A 3 5.64 20.32 9.04
CA GLN A 3 6.96 19.82 9.36
C GLN A 3 7.33 18.85 8.24
N LYS A 4 8.23 19.25 7.33
CA LYS A 4 8.89 18.32 6.43
C LYS A 4 9.89 17.54 7.27
N GLY A 5 9.70 16.23 7.39
CA GLY A 5 10.61 15.33 8.12
C GLY A 5 9.91 14.30 9.01
N GLY A 6 8.65 13.95 8.75
CA GLY A 6 7.98 12.84 9.42
C GLY A 6 8.15 11.49 8.68
N PRO A 7 7.88 10.34 9.33
CA PRO A 7 7.97 9.02 8.70
C PRO A 7 7.15 8.86 7.41
N LEU A 8 6.01 9.57 7.31
CA LEU A 8 5.22 9.64 6.08
C LEU A 8 5.97 10.38 4.97
N ASP A 9 6.58 11.53 5.27
CA ASP A 9 7.32 12.33 4.28
C ASP A 9 8.48 11.52 3.67
N SER A 10 9.17 10.73 4.48
CA SER A 10 10.28 9.88 4.02
C SER A 10 9.79 8.81 3.03
N LEU A 11 8.61 8.24 3.24
CA LEU A 11 7.97 7.32 2.28
C LEU A 11 7.51 8.04 1.01
N LEU A 12 7.01 9.27 1.12
CA LEU A 12 6.61 10.08 -0.04
C LEU A 12 7.80 10.38 -0.95
N VAL A 13 8.89 10.87 -0.37
CA VAL A 13 10.14 11.15 -1.10
C VAL A 13 10.66 9.90 -1.82
N TRP A 14 10.56 8.73 -1.17
CA TRP A 14 10.98 7.49 -1.80
C TRP A 14 10.08 7.09 -2.97
N ILE A 15 8.76 7.16 -2.82
CA ILE A 15 7.83 6.89 -3.91
C ILE A 15 8.04 7.84 -5.09
N GLU A 16 8.25 9.13 -4.82
CA GLU A 16 8.60 10.12 -5.84
C GLU A 16 9.86 9.73 -6.62
N SER A 17 10.88 9.20 -5.94
CA SER A 17 12.20 8.92 -6.54
C SER A 17 12.18 7.92 -7.70
N PHE A 18 11.17 7.06 -7.78
CA PHE A 18 11.04 6.06 -8.86
C PHE A 18 9.79 6.24 -9.73
N LEU A 19 8.88 7.15 -9.39
CA LEU A 19 7.65 7.39 -10.17
C LEU A 19 7.61 8.74 -10.86
N SER A 20 8.31 9.75 -10.33
CA SER A 20 8.22 11.12 -10.82
C SER A 20 9.31 11.43 -11.84
N ASP A 21 8.97 12.24 -12.84
CA ASP A 21 9.89 12.85 -13.79
C ASP A 21 10.60 14.11 -13.21
N GLY A 22 10.41 14.37 -11.92
CA GLY A 22 10.96 15.54 -11.21
C GLY A 22 9.90 16.50 -10.66
N THR A 23 8.61 16.17 -10.77
CA THR A 23 7.51 16.94 -10.18
C THR A 23 7.34 16.57 -8.70
N GLN A 24 7.29 17.58 -7.81
CA GLN A 24 7.06 17.39 -6.37
C GLN A 24 5.58 17.05 -6.12
N LEU A 25 5.28 15.86 -5.58
CA LEU A 25 3.92 15.47 -5.21
C LEU A 25 3.47 16.25 -3.98
N GLN A 26 2.20 16.60 -3.97
CA GLN A 26 1.50 16.95 -2.74
C GLN A 26 0.70 15.75 -2.21
N TYR A 27 0.27 15.83 -0.96
CA TYR A 27 -0.52 14.76 -0.33
C TYR A 27 -1.80 14.46 -1.13
N GLU A 28 -2.43 15.52 -1.62
CA GLU A 28 -3.66 15.49 -2.42
C GLU A 28 -3.45 14.73 -3.75
N ASP A 29 -2.25 14.77 -4.34
CA ASP A 29 -1.95 14.02 -5.57
C ASP A 29 -1.96 12.50 -5.37
N LEU A 30 -1.79 12.03 -4.13
CA LEU A 30 -1.89 10.61 -3.77
C LEU A 30 -3.33 10.18 -3.52
N MET A 31 -4.14 11.12 -3.04
CA MET A 31 -5.57 10.93 -2.79
C MET A 31 -6.38 10.93 -4.10
N GLU A 32 -5.90 11.65 -5.12
CA GLU A 32 -6.58 11.78 -6.41
C GLU A 32 -6.02 10.87 -7.52
N LYS A 33 -6.85 10.65 -8.55
CA LYS A 33 -6.49 10.08 -9.86
C LYS A 33 -6.08 8.60 -9.79
N LYS A 34 -4.83 8.31 -10.15
CA LYS A 34 -4.27 6.99 -10.48
C LYS A 34 -2.83 6.84 -9.97
N TYR A 35 -2.35 7.77 -9.13
CA TYR A 35 -0.94 7.85 -8.80
C TYR A 35 -0.42 6.57 -8.13
N LEU A 36 -1.08 6.17 -7.04
CA LEU A 36 -0.73 4.94 -6.33
C LEU A 36 -1.03 3.66 -7.14
N PHE A 37 -1.99 3.70 -8.06
CA PHE A 37 -2.19 2.61 -9.02
C PHE A 37 -1.02 2.49 -9.99
N ASN A 38 -0.53 3.60 -10.54
CA ASN A 38 0.65 3.62 -11.39
C ASN A 38 1.89 3.16 -10.60
N ALA A 39 2.01 3.57 -9.34
CA ALA A 39 3.04 3.09 -8.43
C ALA A 39 3.04 1.56 -8.34
N LEU A 40 1.86 0.97 -8.10
CA LEU A 40 1.70 -0.46 -7.94
C LEU A 40 2.01 -1.20 -9.25
N GLN A 41 1.57 -0.67 -10.41
CA GLN A 41 1.89 -1.25 -11.71
C GLN A 41 3.39 -1.23 -12.03
N GLN A 42 4.12 -0.19 -11.62
CA GLN A 42 5.58 -0.15 -11.82
C GLN A 42 6.30 -1.20 -10.95
N ILE A 43 5.79 -1.45 -9.75
CA ILE A 43 6.33 -2.44 -8.81
C ILE A 43 5.97 -3.88 -9.22
N ASP A 44 4.71 -4.12 -9.56
CA ASP A 44 4.16 -5.41 -9.97
C ASP A 44 3.37 -5.24 -11.29
N PRO A 45 3.98 -5.56 -12.45
CA PRO A 45 3.39 -5.30 -13.77
C PRO A 45 2.30 -6.31 -14.17
N ARG A 46 1.85 -7.16 -13.24
CA ARG A 46 0.73 -8.07 -13.51
C ARG A 46 -0.56 -7.26 -13.68
N PRO A 47 -1.53 -7.76 -14.48
CA PRO A 47 -2.86 -7.15 -14.54
C PRO A 47 -3.62 -7.47 -13.25
N LEU A 48 -3.33 -6.70 -12.20
CA LEU A 48 -3.81 -6.93 -10.84
C LEU A 48 -5.32 -6.66 -10.71
N TRP A 49 -5.83 -5.63 -11.39
CA TRP A 49 -7.25 -5.29 -11.42
C TRP A 49 -7.77 -5.23 -12.87
N SER A 50 -9.04 -5.59 -13.03
CA SER A 50 -9.78 -5.47 -14.30
C SER A 50 -10.83 -4.36 -14.27
N GLU A 51 -11.25 -3.94 -13.08
CA GLU A 51 -12.21 -2.86 -12.86
C GLU A 51 -11.60 -1.51 -13.28
N PRO A 52 -12.36 -0.64 -13.96
CA PRO A 52 -11.89 0.70 -14.29
C PRO A 52 -11.76 1.55 -13.04
N ILE A 53 -10.64 2.26 -12.89
CA ILE A 53 -10.47 3.26 -11.83
C ILE A 53 -11.38 4.44 -12.14
N ASP A 54 -12.24 4.83 -11.19
CA ASP A 54 -13.09 6.01 -11.34
C ASP A 54 -12.23 7.28 -11.31
N GLU A 55 -12.44 8.18 -12.27
CA GLU A 55 -11.71 9.45 -12.35
C GLU A 55 -12.42 10.59 -11.61
N CYS A 56 -13.63 10.35 -11.09
CA CYS A 56 -14.39 11.30 -10.31
C CYS A 56 -13.74 11.53 -8.94
N LEU A 57 -13.84 12.77 -8.46
CA LEU A 57 -13.24 13.21 -7.21
C LEU A 57 -14.21 13.16 -6.02
N ASP A 58 -15.40 12.60 -6.21
CA ASP A 58 -16.34 12.43 -5.11
C ASP A 58 -15.88 11.32 -4.15
N GLN A 59 -16.36 11.40 -2.90
CA GLN A 59 -15.95 10.52 -1.82
C GLN A 59 -16.27 9.04 -2.09
N ALA A 60 -17.36 8.73 -2.79
CA ALA A 60 -17.72 7.34 -3.10
C ALA A 60 -16.74 6.74 -4.11
N SER A 61 -16.42 7.49 -5.17
CA SER A 61 -15.40 7.14 -6.16
C SER A 61 -14.02 6.95 -5.52
N GLN A 62 -13.61 7.85 -4.62
CA GLN A 62 -12.35 7.71 -3.88
C GLN A 62 -12.33 6.48 -2.97
N LEU A 63 -13.44 6.20 -2.28
CA LEU A 63 -13.56 5.04 -1.40
C LEU A 63 -13.46 3.73 -2.19
N HIS A 64 -14.15 3.67 -3.33
CA HIS A 64 -14.10 2.55 -4.26
C HIS A 64 -12.68 2.34 -4.82
N ASN A 65 -12.03 3.39 -5.28
CA ASN A 65 -10.64 3.31 -5.75
C ASN A 65 -9.68 2.85 -4.63
N ALA A 66 -9.86 3.35 -3.40
CA ALA A 66 -9.06 2.93 -2.25
C ALA A 66 -9.29 1.45 -1.90
N SER A 67 -10.52 0.95 -2.01
CA SER A 67 -10.83 -0.47 -1.77
C SER A 67 -10.19 -1.38 -2.80
N ILE A 68 -10.25 -1.04 -4.09
CA ILE A 68 -9.53 -1.77 -5.14
C ILE A 68 -8.05 -1.79 -4.80
N LEU A 69 -7.41 -0.63 -4.60
CA LEU A 69 -5.97 -0.55 -4.38
C LEU A 69 -5.52 -1.40 -3.19
N TYR A 70 -6.24 -1.30 -2.06
CA TYR A 70 -5.91 -2.05 -0.86
C TYR A 70 -6.03 -3.56 -1.07
N VAL A 71 -7.08 -4.04 -1.74
CA VAL A 71 -7.22 -5.46 -2.13
C VAL A 71 -6.04 -5.92 -2.98
N GLN A 72 -5.56 -5.09 -3.91
CA GLN A 72 -4.45 -5.46 -4.78
C GLN A 72 -3.12 -5.52 -4.04
N LEU A 73 -2.87 -4.62 -3.10
CA LEU A 73 -1.70 -4.70 -2.21
C LEU A 73 -1.71 -6.00 -1.41
N LEU A 74 -2.84 -6.33 -0.75
CA LEU A 74 -2.96 -7.56 0.02
C LEU A 74 -2.81 -8.82 -0.85
N THR A 75 -3.32 -8.78 -2.09
CA THR A 75 -3.16 -9.86 -3.08
C THR A 75 -1.70 -10.05 -3.46
N CYS A 76 -0.93 -8.97 -3.64
CA CYS A 76 0.52 -9.07 -3.89
C CYS A 76 1.26 -9.78 -2.74
N TYR A 77 0.93 -9.45 -1.48
CA TYR A 77 1.50 -10.17 -0.33
C TYR A 77 1.13 -11.65 -0.34
N ALA A 78 -0.15 -11.97 -0.51
CA ALA A 78 -0.64 -13.34 -0.40
C ALA A 78 -0.14 -14.24 -1.54
N GLU A 79 -0.30 -13.79 -2.78
CA GLU A 79 -0.05 -14.62 -3.98
C GLU A 79 1.39 -14.54 -4.47
N THR A 80 2.03 -13.37 -4.40
CA THR A 80 3.40 -13.19 -4.93
C THR A 80 4.46 -13.41 -3.87
N LEU A 81 4.26 -12.85 -2.67
CA LEU A 81 5.25 -12.93 -1.59
C LEU A 81 5.01 -14.13 -0.66
N ASN A 82 3.88 -14.83 -0.80
CA ASN A 82 3.46 -15.93 0.07
C ASN A 82 3.45 -15.51 1.56
N GLN A 83 2.96 -14.30 1.82
CA GLN A 83 2.89 -13.66 3.13
C GLN A 83 1.46 -13.20 3.41
N THR A 84 1.07 -13.19 4.69
CA THR A 84 -0.14 -12.51 5.15
C THR A 84 0.22 -11.29 5.98
N VAL A 85 -0.55 -10.22 5.83
CA VAL A 85 -0.39 -8.95 6.54
C VAL A 85 -1.27 -8.96 7.78
N LEU A 86 -0.66 -8.81 8.97
CA LEU A 86 -1.32 -8.75 10.27
C LEU A 86 -1.32 -7.34 10.87
N LEU A 87 -1.20 -6.31 10.03
CA LEU A 87 -1.47 -4.94 10.44
C LEU A 87 -2.97 -4.78 10.74
N PRO A 88 -3.34 -3.84 11.62
CA PRO A 88 -4.70 -3.34 11.66
C PRO A 88 -5.17 -3.00 10.25
N MET A 89 -6.39 -3.40 9.93
CA MET A 89 -6.97 -3.11 8.63
C MET A 89 -7.06 -1.59 8.43
N LEU A 90 -6.80 -1.12 7.21
CA LEU A 90 -6.97 0.28 6.86
C LEU A 90 -8.43 0.73 7.05
N ASP A 91 -8.60 1.86 7.71
CA ASP A 91 -9.88 2.57 7.72
C ASP A 91 -9.99 3.43 6.45
N LEU A 92 -10.59 2.85 5.41
CA LEU A 92 -10.70 3.53 4.11
C LEU A 92 -11.60 4.78 4.17
N ASN A 93 -12.53 4.87 5.13
CA ASN A 93 -13.32 6.08 5.32
C ASN A 93 -12.45 7.20 5.90
N ALA A 94 -11.65 6.89 6.92
CA ALA A 94 -10.69 7.85 7.47
C ALA A 94 -9.65 8.28 6.43
N TYR A 95 -9.21 7.34 5.56
CA TYR A 95 -8.34 7.64 4.44
C TYR A 95 -8.95 8.71 3.51
N VAL A 96 -10.18 8.51 3.01
CA VAL A 96 -10.79 9.44 2.03
C VAL A 96 -11.31 10.75 2.65
N ASN A 97 -11.61 10.79 3.95
CA ASN A 97 -12.15 11.98 4.63
C ASN A 97 -11.07 12.97 5.12
N TYR A 98 -10.03 13.19 4.31
CA TYR A 98 -8.88 14.01 4.69
C TYR A 98 -9.21 15.49 4.96
N GLU A 99 -10.29 16.02 4.37
CA GLU A 99 -10.78 17.37 4.64
C GLU A 99 -11.35 17.52 6.07
N GLU A 100 -11.94 16.44 6.62
CA GLU A 100 -12.52 16.43 7.97
C GLU A 100 -11.47 16.11 9.03
N ASP A 101 -10.61 15.13 8.78
CA ASP A 101 -9.51 14.72 9.67
C ASP A 101 -8.26 14.32 8.89
N LEU A 102 -7.42 15.32 8.61
CA LEU A 102 -6.16 15.13 7.90
C LEU A 102 -5.20 14.17 8.66
N ALA A 103 -5.21 14.20 9.99
CA ALA A 103 -4.29 13.37 10.77
C ALA A 103 -4.66 11.89 10.70
N ALA A 104 -5.96 11.57 10.77
CA ALA A 104 -6.46 10.22 10.58
C ALA A 104 -6.18 9.73 9.14
N SER A 105 -6.43 10.57 8.13
CA SER A 105 -6.13 10.24 6.74
C SER A 105 -4.63 9.96 6.53
N GLN A 106 -3.75 10.82 7.05
CA GLN A 106 -2.29 10.66 6.95
C GLN A 106 -1.79 9.38 7.65
N LEU A 107 -2.44 8.96 8.73
CA LEU A 107 -2.12 7.70 9.41
C LEU A 107 -2.45 6.49 8.53
N GLU A 108 -3.59 6.50 7.83
CA GLU A 108 -3.97 5.43 6.92
C GLU A 108 -3.11 5.45 5.64
N MET A 109 -2.78 6.64 5.11
CA MET A 109 -1.82 6.79 4.01
C MET A 109 -0.46 6.19 4.40
N HIS A 110 0.06 6.51 5.58
CA HIS A 110 1.33 5.97 6.05
C HIS A 110 1.34 4.43 6.03
N ARG A 111 0.29 3.80 6.56
CA ARG A 111 0.15 2.33 6.53
C ARG A 111 0.05 1.80 5.11
N LEU A 112 -0.68 2.49 4.22
CA LEU A 112 -0.77 2.13 2.81
C LEU A 112 0.61 2.17 2.14
N LEU A 113 1.39 3.24 2.33
CA LEU A 113 2.73 3.38 1.76
C LEU A 113 3.74 2.38 2.34
N MET A 114 3.61 2.01 3.62
CA MET A 114 4.38 0.90 4.17
C MET A 114 4.10 -0.40 3.40
N LEU A 115 2.84 -0.69 3.05
CA LEU A 115 2.50 -1.88 2.24
C LEU A 115 3.17 -1.83 0.85
N PHE A 116 3.19 -0.66 0.19
CA PHE A 116 3.94 -0.45 -1.05
C PHE A 116 5.43 -0.77 -0.88
N LEU A 117 6.06 -0.20 0.16
CA LEU A 117 7.47 -0.40 0.48
C LEU A 117 7.80 -1.88 0.61
N GLY A 118 7.03 -2.61 1.43
CA GLY A 118 7.27 -4.03 1.64
C GLY A 118 7.10 -4.87 0.37
N ILE A 119 6.22 -4.48 -0.57
CA ILE A 119 6.12 -5.16 -1.87
C ILE A 119 7.36 -4.84 -2.71
N ALA A 120 7.71 -3.56 -2.87
CA ALA A 120 8.79 -3.12 -3.73
C ALA A 120 10.13 -3.76 -3.38
N ILE A 121 10.51 -3.77 -2.10
CA ILE A 121 11.83 -4.29 -1.69
C ILE A 121 11.88 -5.83 -1.59
N GLN A 122 10.75 -6.50 -1.80
CA GLN A 122 10.65 -7.97 -1.85
C GLN A 122 10.26 -8.48 -3.25
N CYS A 123 10.00 -7.59 -4.22
CA CYS A 123 9.62 -7.99 -5.57
C CYS A 123 10.83 -8.49 -6.38
N LYS A 124 10.58 -8.99 -7.60
CA LYS A 124 11.64 -9.51 -8.48
C LYS A 124 12.64 -8.43 -8.91
N ARG A 125 12.18 -7.18 -9.03
CA ARG A 125 12.96 -6.00 -9.43
C ARG A 125 13.41 -5.15 -8.23
N LYS A 126 13.43 -5.73 -7.02
CA LYS A 126 13.74 -5.01 -5.78
C LYS A 126 15.03 -4.19 -5.83
N ASP A 127 16.03 -4.66 -6.57
CA ASP A 127 17.33 -3.99 -6.65
C ASP A 127 17.21 -2.58 -7.26
N GLU A 128 16.25 -2.36 -8.16
CA GLU A 128 15.96 -1.03 -8.73
C GLU A 128 15.37 -0.08 -7.68
N PHE A 129 14.44 -0.58 -6.86
CA PHE A 129 13.78 0.20 -5.81
C PHE A 129 14.70 0.46 -4.60
N ILE A 130 15.57 -0.49 -4.28
CA ILE A 130 16.62 -0.34 -3.27
C ILE A 130 17.66 0.67 -3.75
N ALA A 131 18.10 0.59 -5.02
CA ALA A 131 19.02 1.58 -5.58
C ALA A 131 18.43 2.99 -5.55
N ALA A 132 17.14 3.16 -5.85
CA ALA A 132 16.45 4.45 -5.71
C ALA A 132 16.49 4.97 -4.25
N MET A 133 16.21 4.11 -3.28
CA MET A 133 16.32 4.43 -1.84
C MET A 133 17.75 4.85 -1.45
N GLU A 134 18.77 4.17 -1.95
CA GLU A 134 20.18 4.47 -1.67
C GLU A 134 20.65 5.84 -2.21
N THR A 135 19.90 6.47 -3.12
CA THR A 135 20.19 7.83 -3.60
C THR A 135 19.70 8.94 -2.65
N LEU A 136 18.86 8.59 -1.66
CA LEU A 136 18.27 9.54 -0.72
C LEU A 136 19.22 9.88 0.43
N PRO A 137 19.01 10.99 1.16
CA PRO A 137 19.79 11.31 2.36
C PRO A 137 19.70 10.21 3.43
N ASP A 138 20.79 9.99 4.19
CA ASP A 138 20.88 8.91 5.20
C ASP A 138 19.72 8.93 6.22
N GLU A 139 19.28 10.12 6.65
CA GLU A 139 18.14 10.30 7.57
C GLU A 139 16.84 9.74 6.98
N ILE A 140 16.60 10.00 5.68
CA ILE A 140 15.42 9.49 4.96
C ILE A 140 15.53 7.97 4.77
N GLN A 141 16.72 7.47 4.48
CA GLN A 141 16.95 6.02 4.38
C GLN A 141 16.68 5.32 5.72
N GLU A 142 17.12 5.89 6.84
CA GLU A 142 16.88 5.34 8.18
C GLU A 142 15.37 5.29 8.50
N ASP A 143 14.63 6.35 8.21
CA ASP A 143 13.17 6.39 8.37
C ASP A 143 12.44 5.34 7.52
N ILE A 144 12.82 5.19 6.25
CA ILE A 144 12.24 4.18 5.36
C ILE A 144 12.53 2.77 5.90
N MET A 145 13.75 2.53 6.38
CA MET A 145 14.13 1.24 6.97
C MET A 145 13.36 0.96 8.26
N GLU A 146 13.11 1.96 9.10
CA GLU A 146 12.30 1.80 10.32
C GLU A 146 10.83 1.51 10.01
N ASN A 147 10.29 2.16 8.98
CA ASN A 147 8.99 1.82 8.41
C ASN A 147 8.93 0.35 7.97
N TYR A 148 9.89 -0.11 7.18
CA TYR A 148 9.93 -1.52 6.79
C TYR A 148 10.07 -2.47 7.98
N ARG A 149 10.92 -2.16 8.97
CA ARG A 149 11.06 -2.98 10.19
C ARG A 149 9.75 -3.08 10.95
N THR A 150 9.02 -1.97 11.08
CA THR A 150 7.69 -1.95 11.69
C THR A 150 6.75 -2.86 10.92
N LEU A 151 6.65 -2.71 9.59
CA LEU A 151 5.83 -3.57 8.75
C LEU A 151 6.21 -5.06 8.90
N ALA A 152 7.50 -5.38 8.87
CA ALA A 152 8.01 -6.75 8.86
C ALA A 152 7.59 -7.54 10.11
N GLN A 153 7.39 -6.87 11.26
CA GLN A 153 6.86 -7.49 12.48
C GLN A 153 5.42 -8.02 12.31
N HIS A 154 4.68 -7.48 11.34
CA HIS A 154 3.31 -7.86 11.01
C HIS A 154 3.21 -8.78 9.78
N LEU A 155 4.33 -9.16 9.17
CA LEU A 155 4.34 -10.06 8.01
C LEU A 155 4.59 -11.50 8.44
N VAL A 156 3.71 -12.42 8.05
CA VAL A 156 3.85 -13.85 8.35
C VAL A 156 3.90 -14.65 7.06
N ARG A 157 4.97 -15.43 6.87
CA ARG A 157 5.05 -16.38 5.75
C ARG A 157 3.98 -17.46 5.89
N LEU A 158 3.14 -17.61 4.87
CA LEU A 158 1.99 -18.51 4.86
C LEU A 158 2.41 -19.98 4.95
N ASP A 159 3.40 -20.38 4.16
CA ASP A 159 3.95 -21.76 4.18
C ASP A 159 4.53 -22.15 5.55
N ALA A 160 5.27 -21.24 6.19
CA ALA A 160 5.84 -21.47 7.50
C ALA A 160 4.75 -21.57 8.59
N ALA A 161 3.66 -20.80 8.46
CA ALA A 161 2.54 -20.87 9.39
C ALA A 161 1.75 -22.17 9.22
N GLU A 162 1.45 -22.57 7.99
CA GLU A 162 0.76 -23.83 7.68
C GLU A 162 1.53 -25.06 8.17
N ALA A 163 2.87 -25.05 8.06
CA ALA A 163 3.72 -26.11 8.59
C ALA A 163 3.64 -26.24 10.12
N ARG A 164 3.40 -25.13 10.84
CA ARG A 164 3.27 -25.12 12.31
C ARG A 164 1.88 -25.55 12.78
N THR A 165 0.84 -25.24 12.02
CA THR A 165 -0.56 -25.50 12.40
C THR A 165 -1.13 -26.77 11.79
N GLY A 166 -0.39 -27.44 10.90
CA GLY A 166 -0.78 -28.71 10.30
C GLY A 166 -1.90 -28.59 9.26
N GLY A 167 -2.13 -27.40 8.68
CA GLY A 167 -3.16 -27.22 7.66
C GLY A 167 -3.21 -25.83 7.01
N ALA A 168 -3.89 -25.74 5.86
CA ALA A 168 -4.04 -24.53 5.04
C ALA A 168 -4.98 -23.45 5.63
N GLY A 169 -5.27 -23.51 6.94
CA GLY A 169 -6.27 -22.68 7.60
C GLY A 169 -5.96 -21.18 7.49
N LEU A 170 -4.70 -20.78 7.64
CA LEU A 170 -4.32 -19.37 7.59
C LEU A 170 -4.44 -18.80 6.16
N ARG A 171 -4.01 -19.56 5.15
CA ARG A 171 -4.17 -19.15 3.75
C ARG A 171 -5.63 -19.08 3.35
N LYS A 172 -6.44 -20.05 3.79
CA LYS A 172 -7.90 -19.99 3.61
C LYS A 172 -8.48 -18.74 4.26
N CYS A 173 -8.16 -18.43 5.51
CA CYS A 173 -8.63 -17.20 6.16
C CYS A 173 -8.17 -15.92 5.47
N CYS A 174 -6.95 -15.90 4.92
CA CYS A 174 -6.44 -14.79 4.12
C CYS A 174 -7.28 -14.60 2.85
N ASN A 175 -7.55 -15.68 2.13
CA ASN A 175 -8.36 -15.67 0.91
C ASN A 175 -9.81 -15.31 1.21
N ASP A 176 -10.43 -15.90 2.24
CA ASP A 176 -11.81 -15.59 2.64
C ASP A 176 -11.95 -14.10 2.99
N ARG A 177 -10.94 -13.51 3.65
CA ARG A 177 -10.90 -12.07 3.96
C ARG A 177 -10.79 -11.22 2.70
N LEU A 178 -9.89 -11.58 1.79
CA LEU A 178 -9.74 -10.91 0.48
C LEU A 178 -11.04 -10.97 -0.33
N ASP A 179 -11.70 -12.13 -0.35
CA ASP A 179 -12.97 -12.32 -1.06
C ASP A 179 -14.10 -11.50 -0.43
N CYS A 180 -14.13 -11.36 0.89
CA CYS A 180 -15.04 -10.44 1.56
C CYS A 180 -14.81 -8.98 1.13
N PHE A 181 -13.55 -8.55 0.99
CA PHE A 181 -13.24 -7.19 0.52
C PHE A 181 -13.65 -6.95 -0.92
N LYS A 182 -13.39 -7.92 -1.81
CA LYS A 182 -13.81 -7.83 -3.21
C LYS A 182 -15.31 -7.64 -3.32
N LYS A 183 -16.08 -8.47 -2.61
CA LYS A 183 -17.55 -8.35 -2.58
C LYS A 183 -18.04 -7.03 -1.99
N TYR A 184 -17.36 -6.52 -0.96
CA TYR A 184 -17.70 -5.21 -0.40
C TYR A 184 -17.41 -4.08 -1.41
N SER A 185 -16.28 -4.14 -2.11
CA SER A 185 -15.92 -3.19 -3.17
C SER A 185 -16.96 -3.18 -4.30
N GLU A 186 -17.37 -4.36 -4.77
CA GLU A 186 -18.43 -4.54 -5.78
C GLU A 186 -19.78 -3.97 -5.31
N ALA A 187 -20.13 -4.15 -4.03
CA ALA A 187 -21.40 -3.67 -3.48
C ALA A 187 -21.46 -2.16 -3.25
N VAL A 188 -20.33 -1.46 -3.23
CA VAL A 188 -20.28 0.01 -3.13
C VAL A 188 -20.57 0.68 -4.48
N GLU A 189 -20.54 -0.07 -5.59
CA GLU A 189 -20.88 0.42 -6.94
C GLU A 189 -22.40 0.50 -7.24
N GLU A 190 -23.26 -0.17 -6.45
CA GLU A 190 -24.73 -0.26 -6.64
C GLU A 190 -25.54 0.77 -5.83
#